data_AF-A0A958QXF1-F1
#
_entry.id   AF-A0A958QXF1-F1
#
_cell.length_a   1.000
_cell.length_b   1.000
_cell.length_c   1.000
_cell.angle_alpha   90.00
_cell.angle_beta   90.00
_cell.angle_gamma   90.00
#
_symmetry.space_group_name_H-M   'P 1'
#
loop_
_entity.id
_entity.type
_entity.pdbx_description
1 polymer ?
#
loop_
_entity_poly.entity_id
_entity_poly.type
_entity_poly.pdbx_seq_one_letter_code
_entity_poly.pdbx_strand_id
1 'polypeptide(L)'
;MSRRAIEEVMHALPHSVGDDQPLSVARSMLTELNVRHLPVMRGGELVGVLSERDIDSALALEKRDPDSVSVRDAYIEDVFTVDVSTPLKTV
;
A
#
# COMPACT_ATOMS: atom_id res chain seq x y z
N MET A 1 3.37 -29.03 -14.51
CA MET A 1 2.72 -27.85 -13.88
C MET A 1 3.82 -26.99 -13.26
N SER A 2 3.86 -25.69 -13.59
CA SER A 2 4.89 -24.77 -13.09
C SER A 2 4.82 -24.66 -11.56
N ARG A 3 5.99 -24.69 -10.90
CA ARG A 3 6.19 -24.65 -9.44
C ARG A 3 6.58 -23.26 -8.92
N ARG A 4 6.40 -22.20 -9.71
CA ARG A 4 6.96 -20.88 -9.39
C ARG A 4 6.52 -20.37 -8.01
N ALA A 5 7.45 -19.87 -7.22
CA ALA A 5 7.24 -19.20 -5.95
C ALA A 5 6.89 -17.72 -6.14
N ILE A 6 6.32 -17.08 -5.11
CA ILE A 6 5.98 -15.64 -5.13
C ILE A 6 7.23 -14.78 -5.38
N GLU A 7 8.37 -15.13 -4.77
CA GLU A 7 9.63 -14.40 -4.93
C GLU A 7 10.10 -14.25 -6.38
N GLU A 8 9.73 -15.18 -7.25
CA GLU A 8 10.12 -15.17 -8.67
C GLU A 8 9.32 -14.16 -9.51
N VAL A 9 8.21 -13.63 -8.97
CA VAL A 9 7.29 -12.75 -9.70
C VAL A 9 6.96 -11.45 -8.97
N MET A 10 7.23 -11.36 -7.67
CA MET A 10 6.96 -10.15 -6.89
C MET A 10 7.91 -9.00 -7.23
N HIS A 11 7.48 -7.78 -6.95
CA HIS A 11 8.42 -6.67 -6.84
C HIS A 11 9.12 -6.76 -5.47
N ALA A 12 10.41 -7.09 -5.47
CA ALA A 12 11.19 -7.18 -4.24
C ALA A 12 11.36 -5.77 -3.63
N LEU A 13 11.16 -5.67 -2.31
CA LEU A 13 11.37 -4.44 -1.52
C LEU A 13 10.57 -3.23 -2.04
N PRO A 14 9.22 -3.30 -2.05
CA PRO A 14 8.40 -2.16 -2.45
C PRO A 14 8.64 -0.96 -1.52
N HIS A 15 8.59 0.25 -2.09
CA HIS A 15 8.52 1.47 -1.29
C HIS A 15 7.27 1.44 -0.42
N SER A 16 7.39 1.91 0.81
CA SER A 16 6.30 1.99 1.78
C SER A 16 6.11 3.40 2.28
N VAL A 17 4.92 3.68 2.81
CA VAL A 17 4.55 4.98 3.40
C VAL A 17 4.25 4.80 4.89
N GLY A 18 4.62 5.78 5.70
CA GLY A 18 4.25 5.83 7.12
C GLY A 18 2.77 6.13 7.29
N ASP A 19 2.14 5.51 8.27
CA ASP A 19 0.71 5.70 8.55
C ASP A 19 0.37 7.10 9.09
N ASP A 20 1.37 7.81 9.62
CA ASP A 20 1.27 9.18 10.14
C ASP A 20 1.47 10.25 9.06
N GLN A 21 1.97 9.87 7.87
CA GLN A 21 2.23 10.79 6.79
C GLN A 21 0.93 11.31 6.14
N PRO A 22 0.95 12.49 5.50
CA PRO A 22 -0.18 12.99 4.75
C PRO A 22 -0.52 12.18 3.50
N LEU A 23 -1.79 12.17 3.09
CA LEU A 23 -2.22 11.54 1.83
C LEU A 23 -1.57 12.16 0.59
N SER A 24 -1.20 13.44 0.63
CA SER A 24 -0.44 14.09 -0.45
C SER A 24 0.90 13.42 -0.71
N VAL A 25 1.63 13.04 0.35
CA VAL A 25 2.90 12.32 0.25
C VAL A 25 2.68 10.97 -0.39
N ALA A 26 1.70 10.21 0.08
CA ALA A 26 1.36 8.92 -0.51
C ALA A 26 0.97 9.04 -1.99
N ARG A 27 0.17 10.06 -2.36
CA ARG A 27 -0.26 10.30 -3.75
C ARG A 27 0.92 10.65 -4.66
N SER A 28 1.84 11.49 -4.18
CA SER A 28 3.07 11.81 -4.92
C SER A 28 3.92 10.56 -5.12
N MET A 29 4.10 9.73 -4.09
CA MET A 29 4.84 8.46 -4.20
C MET A 29 4.23 7.51 -5.23
N LEU A 30 2.89 7.31 -5.22
CA LEU A 30 2.20 6.48 -6.21
C LEU A 30 2.48 6.95 -7.64
N THR A 31 2.42 8.27 -7.87
CA THR A 31 2.65 8.89 -9.17
C THR A 31 4.12 8.82 -9.60
N GLU A 32 5.05 9.22 -8.73
CA GLU A 32 6.48 9.29 -9.01
C GLU A 32 7.09 7.90 -9.23
N LEU A 33 6.64 6.91 -8.47
CA LEU A 33 7.10 5.52 -8.60
C LEU A 33 6.31 4.75 -9.67
N ASN A 34 5.25 5.33 -10.23
CA ASN A 34 4.35 4.70 -11.19
C ASN A 34 3.79 3.36 -10.67
N VAL A 35 3.33 3.35 -9.41
CA VAL A 35 2.73 2.20 -8.74
C VAL A 35 1.34 2.56 -8.21
N ARG A 36 0.48 1.56 -8.05
CA ARG A 36 -0.94 1.77 -7.66
C ARG A 36 -1.24 1.49 -6.20
N HIS A 37 -0.29 0.92 -5.48
CA HIS A 37 -0.44 0.51 -4.09
C HIS A 37 0.87 0.76 -3.34
N LEU A 38 0.76 1.17 -2.08
CA LEU A 38 1.86 1.30 -1.14
C LEU A 38 1.55 0.46 0.10
N PRO A 39 2.48 -0.39 0.56
CA PRO A 39 2.46 -0.91 1.92
C PRO A 39 2.51 0.25 2.92
N VAL A 40 1.69 0.17 3.97
CA VAL A 40 1.63 1.17 5.05
C VAL A 40 2.32 0.62 6.28
N MET A 41 3.28 1.38 6.82
CA MET A 41 4.09 0.99 7.95
C MET A 41 3.80 1.85 9.18
N ARG A 42 3.80 1.25 10.36
CA ARG A 42 3.74 1.93 11.66
C ARG A 42 4.77 1.29 12.59
N GLY A 43 5.73 2.07 13.10
CA GLY A 43 6.71 1.55 14.05
C GLY A 43 7.56 0.38 13.54
N GLY A 44 7.74 0.26 12.22
CA GLY A 44 8.48 -0.84 11.58
C GLY A 44 7.61 -2.06 11.24
N GLU A 45 6.33 -2.06 11.58
CA GLU A 45 5.38 -3.13 11.25
C GLU A 45 4.50 -2.74 10.07
N LEU A 46 4.16 -3.73 9.24
CA LEU A 46 3.18 -3.58 8.16
C LEU A 46 1.78 -3.58 8.76
N VAL A 47 1.06 -2.46 8.63
CA VAL A 47 -0.30 -2.30 9.20
C VAL A 47 -1.40 -2.27 8.16
N GLY A 48 -1.06 -2.09 6.87
CA GLY A 48 -2.06 -1.99 5.82
C GLY A 48 -1.50 -1.84 4.42
N VAL A 49 -2.40 -1.68 3.46
CA VAL A 49 -2.09 -1.27 2.09
C VAL A 49 -2.98 -0.08 1.74
N LEU A 50 -2.38 0.91 1.08
CA LEU A 50 -3.07 2.09 0.56
C LEU A 50 -3.02 2.07 -0.97
N SER A 51 -4.16 2.24 -1.62
CA SER A 51 -4.26 2.40 -3.07
C SER A 51 -4.66 3.83 -3.48
N GLU A 52 -4.44 4.18 -4.75
CA GLU A 52 -4.96 5.44 -5.32
C GLU A 52 -6.47 5.61 -5.08
N ARG A 53 -7.25 4.52 -5.16
CA ARG A 53 -8.70 4.54 -4.95
C ARG A 53 -9.08 4.83 -3.50
N ASP A 54 -8.28 4.39 -2.55
CA ASP A 54 -8.51 4.67 -1.13
C ASP A 54 -8.30 6.15 -0.84
N ILE A 55 -7.25 6.74 -1.44
CA ILE A 55 -7.00 8.20 -1.38
C ILE A 55 -8.17 8.96 -1.99
N ASP A 56 -8.59 8.61 -3.21
CA ASP A 56 -9.69 9.29 -3.89
C ASP A 56 -10.99 9.21 -3.08
N SER A 57 -11.28 8.04 -2.50
CA SER A 57 -12.46 7.83 -1.66
C SER A 57 -12.42 8.67 -0.39
N ALA A 58 -11.27 8.74 0.27
CA ALA A 58 -11.08 9.53 1.49
C ALA A 58 -11.22 11.04 1.25
N LEU A 59 -10.79 11.53 0.08
CA LEU A 59 -10.86 12.96 -0.27
C LEU A 59 -12.23 13.36 -0.84
N ALA A 60 -12.96 12.43 -1.46
CA ALA A 60 -14.25 12.69 -2.09
C ALA A 60 -15.37 13.06 -1.09
N LEU A 61 -15.31 12.55 0.15
CA LEU A 61 -16.39 12.72 1.13
C LEU A 61 -16.59 14.17 1.58
N GLU A 62 -15.52 14.98 1.67
CA GLU A 62 -15.63 16.36 2.19
C GLU A 62 -14.75 17.39 1.46
N LYS A 63 -14.18 17.05 0.29
CA LYS A 63 -13.15 17.88 -0.39
C LYS A 63 -12.00 18.24 0.57
N ARG A 64 -11.57 17.27 1.37
CA ARG A 64 -10.51 17.46 2.36
C ARG A 64 -9.21 17.83 1.65
N ASP A 65 -8.43 18.69 2.30
CA ASP A 65 -7.07 18.98 1.84
C ASP A 65 -6.21 17.72 2.05
N PRO A 66 -5.58 17.15 1.01
CA PRO A 66 -4.74 15.96 1.14
C PRO A 66 -3.53 16.14 2.08
N ASP A 67 -3.10 17.37 2.35
CA ASP A 67 -2.07 17.65 3.36
C ASP A 67 -2.59 17.56 4.80
N SER A 68 -3.91 17.59 4.98
CA SER A 68 -4.59 17.54 6.29
C SER A 68 -5.11 16.17 6.68
N VAL A 69 -5.10 15.20 5.76
CA VAL A 69 -5.57 13.83 5.99
C VAL A 69 -4.38 12.91 6.14
N SER A 70 -4.36 12.12 7.20
CA SER A 70 -3.30 11.17 7.43
C SER A 70 -3.59 9.84 6.73
N VAL A 71 -2.55 9.12 6.30
CA VAL A 71 -2.66 7.80 5.68
C VAL A 71 -3.51 6.85 6.52
N ARG A 72 -3.41 6.92 7.86
CA ARG A 72 -4.23 6.12 8.78
C ARG A 72 -5.73 6.26 8.66
N ASP A 73 -6.22 7.35 8.07
CA ASP A 73 -7.65 7.57 7.91
C ASP A 73 -8.20 6.94 6.61
N ALA A 74 -7.33 6.37 5.77
CA ALA A 74 -7.69 5.92 4.42
C ALA A 74 -7.24 4.49 4.08
N TYR A 75 -6.16 3.97 4.66
CA TYR A 75 -5.65 2.66 4.26
C TYR A 75 -6.56 1.51 4.70
N ILE A 76 -6.48 0.37 4.01
CA ILE A 76 -7.19 -0.86 4.39
C ILE A 76 -6.36 -1.64 5.40
N GLU A 77 -6.91 -1.82 6.59
CA GLU A 77 -6.39 -2.70 7.64
C GLU A 77 -6.54 -4.19 7.27
N ASP A 78 -5.84 -5.07 7.99
CA ASP A 78 -5.97 -6.53 7.90
C ASP A 78 -5.47 -7.14 6.57
N VAL A 79 -4.21 -6.84 6.26
CA VAL A 79 -3.54 -7.33 5.04
C VAL A 79 -3.29 -8.84 5.08
N PHE A 80 -3.70 -9.53 4.03
CA PHE A 80 -3.33 -10.92 3.82
C PHE A 80 -1.87 -11.00 3.34
N THR A 81 -1.00 -11.62 4.14
CA THR A 81 0.41 -11.81 3.83
C THR A 81 0.74 -13.28 3.58
N VAL A 82 1.67 -13.55 2.67
CA VAL A 82 2.19 -14.89 2.39
C VAL A 82 3.72 -14.85 2.42
N ASP A 83 4.34 -15.99 2.71
CA ASP A 83 5.80 -16.12 2.63
C ASP A 83 6.27 -16.05 1.16
N VAL A 84 7.47 -15.51 0.94
CA VAL A 84 8.04 -15.34 -0.40
C VAL A 84 8.28 -16.67 -1.14
N SER A 85 8.46 -17.76 -0.40
CA SER A 85 8.58 -19.13 -0.93
C SER A 85 7.24 -19.79 -1.27
N THR A 86 6.11 -19.15 -0.94
CA THR A 86 4.76 -19.68 -1.21
C THR A 86 4.60 -19.94 -2.70
N PRO A 87 4.07 -21.10 -3.14
CA PRO A 87 3.80 -21.34 -4.55
C PRO A 87 2.75 -20.36 -5.10
N LEU A 88 3.01 -19.76 -6.27
CA LEU A 88 2.11 -18.79 -6.92
C LEU A 88 0.70 -19.34 -7.19
N LYS A 89 0.54 -20.65 -7.27
CA LYS A 89 -0.75 -21.31 -7.54
C LYS A 89 -1.59 -21.56 -6.27
N THR A 90 -1.08 -21.22 -5.09
CA THR A 90 -1.74 -21.49 -3.79
C THR A 90 -2.16 -20.20 -3.08
N VAL A 91 -2.03 -19.06 -3.76
CA VAL A 91 -2.54 -17.75 -3.32
C VAL A 91 -3.84 -17.41 -4.02
#